data_AF-A0A1F8RZ44-F1
#
_entry.id   AF-A0A1F8RZ44-F1
#
_cell.length_a   1.000
_cell.length_b   1.000
_cell.length_c   1.000
_cell.angle_alpha   90.00
_cell.angle_beta   90.00
_cell.angle_gamma   90.00
#
_symmetry.space_group_name_H-M   'P 1'
#
loop_
_entity.id
_entity.type
_entity.pdbx_description
1 polymer ?
#
loop_
_entity_poly.entity_id
_entity_poly.type
_entity_poly.pdbx_seq_one_letter_code
_entity_poly.pdbx_strand_id
1 'polypeptide(L)'
;VLAASTDLAHYPARAVAERVDAESLDAIASLDADRLARHEAAAETGHIAGLDCALCGIEPTLLTLAAMGAMGATRGTVLAHATSADAPGGDPRRVVGYAAVRFD
;
A
#
# COMPACT_ATOMS: atom_id res chain seq x y z
N VAL A 1 -15.46 -8.19 -11.88
CA VAL A 1 -14.16 -8.19 -11.18
C VAL A 1 -13.81 -6.74 -10.88
N LEU A 2 -13.48 -6.42 -9.62
CA LEU A 2 -12.92 -5.12 -9.25
C LEU A 2 -11.43 -5.29 -9.02
N ALA A 3 -10.63 -4.35 -9.53
CA ALA A 3 -9.18 -4.33 -9.37
C ALA A 3 -8.73 -2.89 -9.14
N ALA A 4 -8.08 -2.64 -8.01
CA ALA A 4 -7.35 -1.40 -7.78
C ALA A 4 -5.94 -1.57 -8.34
N SER A 5 -5.54 -0.68 -9.25
CA SER A 5 -4.18 -0.61 -9.77
C SER A 5 -3.43 0.45 -8.99
N THR A 6 -2.47 0.03 -8.18
CA THR A 6 -1.66 0.92 -7.34
C THR A 6 -0.34 0.24 -7.00
N ASP A 7 0.70 1.06 -6.89
CA ASP A 7 1.92 0.71 -6.15
C ASP A 7 1.81 1.21 -4.70
N LEU A 8 2.76 0.83 -3.84
CA LEU A 8 2.83 1.24 -2.43
C LEU A 8 3.83 2.39 -2.23
N ALA A 9 4.70 2.35 -1.21
CA ALA A 9 5.56 3.46 -0.83
C ALA A 9 6.47 3.92 -1.99
N HIS A 10 6.52 5.23 -2.23
CA HIS A 10 7.34 5.83 -3.29
C HIS A 10 8.61 6.47 -2.75
N TYR A 11 9.72 5.86 -3.13
CA TYR A 11 11.09 6.35 -3.07
C TYR A 11 11.82 6.45 -1.72
N PRO A 12 11.32 5.96 -0.57
CA PRO A 12 12.16 5.99 0.61
C PRO A 12 13.23 4.88 0.51
N ALA A 13 14.12 4.82 1.50
CA ALA A 13 14.99 3.67 1.66
C ALA A 13 14.15 2.39 1.87
N ARG A 14 14.64 1.24 1.41
CA ARG A 14 13.91 -0.05 1.45
C ARG A 14 13.29 -0.37 2.81
N ALA A 15 14.04 -0.23 3.90
CA ALA A 15 13.55 -0.49 5.24
C ALA A 15 12.40 0.45 5.66
N VAL A 16 12.37 1.68 5.13
CA VAL A 16 11.28 2.62 5.35
C VAL A 16 10.07 2.24 4.49
N ALA A 17 10.28 1.89 3.21
CA ALA A 17 9.21 1.39 2.35
C ALA A 17 8.52 0.17 2.97
N GLU A 18 9.27 -0.86 3.37
CA GLU A 18 8.73 -2.09 3.96
C GLU A 18 7.88 -1.81 5.21
N ARG A 19 8.26 -0.82 6.04
CA ARG A 19 7.49 -0.42 7.21
C ARG A 19 6.20 0.33 6.84
N VAL A 20 6.28 1.28 5.91
CA VAL A 20 5.12 2.05 5.43
C VAL A 20 4.13 1.13 4.71
N ASP A 21 4.65 0.23 3.88
CA ASP A 21 3.88 -0.78 3.15
C ASP A 21 3.16 -1.73 4.10
N ALA A 22 3.81 -2.17 5.18
CA ALA A 22 3.19 -3.04 6.17
C ALA A 22 1.95 -2.41 6.82
N GLU A 23 1.99 -1.10 7.11
CA GLU A 23 0.84 -0.37 7.66
C GLU A 23 -0.29 -0.23 6.63
N SER A 24 0.05 0.07 5.36
CA SER A 24 -0.93 0.07 4.25
C SER A 24 -1.58 -1.29 4.08
N LEU A 25 -0.78 -2.37 4.04
CA LEU A 25 -1.25 -3.72 3.81
C LEU A 25 -2.10 -4.25 4.96
N ASP A 26 -1.78 -3.90 6.21
CA ASP A 26 -2.61 -4.26 7.36
C ASP A 26 -4.00 -3.60 7.27
N ALA A 27 -4.06 -2.31 6.94
CA ALA A 27 -5.33 -1.61 6.74
C ALA A 27 -6.14 -2.18 5.55
N ILE A 28 -5.47 -2.49 4.43
CA ILE A 28 -6.10 -3.12 3.26
C ILE A 28 -6.63 -4.51 3.62
N ALA A 29 -5.84 -5.35 4.29
CA ALA A 29 -6.20 -6.71 4.66
C ALA A 29 -7.36 -6.76 5.67
N SER A 30 -7.50 -5.73 6.51
CA SER A 30 -8.63 -5.60 7.44
C SER A 30 -9.83 -4.83 6.87
N LEU A 31 -9.79 -4.42 5.60
CA LEU A 31 -10.77 -3.53 4.95
C LEU A 31 -11.01 -2.21 5.69
N ASP A 32 -10.01 -1.70 6.40
CA ASP A 32 -10.11 -0.45 7.18
C ASP A 32 -9.72 0.74 6.30
N ALA A 33 -10.70 1.22 5.52
CA ALA A 33 -10.52 2.34 4.60
C ALA A 33 -10.14 3.65 5.34
N ASP A 34 -10.70 3.88 6.53
CA ASP A 34 -10.40 5.09 7.30
C ASP A 34 -8.95 5.08 7.81
N ARG A 35 -8.46 3.91 8.26
CA ARG A 35 -7.06 3.75 8.65
C ARG A 35 -6.12 3.94 7.46
N LEU A 36 -6.46 3.37 6.30
CA LEU A 36 -5.64 3.55 5.09
C LEU A 36 -5.58 5.03 4.67
N ALA A 37 -6.71 5.74 4.69
CA ALA A 37 -6.75 7.17 4.35
C ALA A 37 -5.92 8.02 5.32
N ARG A 38 -5.98 7.74 6.63
CA ARG A 38 -5.14 8.44 7.63
C ARG A 38 -3.65 8.16 7.44
N HIS A 39 -3.32 6.93 7.08
CA HIS A 39 -1.94 6.52 6.82
C HIS A 39 -1.35 7.27 5.62
N GLU A 40 -2.08 7.33 4.51
CA GLU A 40 -1.66 8.11 3.33
C GLU A 40 -1.51 9.59 3.67
N ALA A 41 -2.52 10.19 4.32
CA ALA A 41 -2.45 11.59 4.73
C ALA A 41 -1.24 11.88 5.65
N ALA A 42 -0.86 10.94 6.52
CA ALA A 42 0.34 11.06 7.34
C ALA A 42 1.64 10.97 6.51
N ALA A 43 1.68 10.11 5.50
CA ALA A 43 2.80 10.01 4.56
C ALA A 43 3.01 11.33 3.79
N GLU A 44 1.94 11.95 3.32
CA GLU A 44 1.98 13.22 2.57
C GLU A 44 2.46 14.43 3.40
N THR A 45 2.44 14.35 4.74
CA THR A 45 2.93 15.45 5.59
C THR A 45 4.44 15.70 5.47
N GLY A 46 5.19 14.81 4.80
CA GLY A 46 6.64 14.95 4.60
C GLY A 46 7.48 14.64 5.84
N HIS A 47 6.88 14.09 6.90
CA HIS A 47 7.60 13.69 8.11
C HIS A 47 8.45 12.42 7.92
N ILE A 48 8.18 11.63 6.87
CA ILE A 48 8.95 10.45 6.55
C ILE A 48 9.97 10.80 5.46
N ALA A 49 11.25 10.78 5.82
CA ALA A 49 12.32 11.18 4.93
C ALA A 49 12.35 10.34 3.64
N GLY A 50 12.22 11.02 2.49
CA GLY A 50 12.30 10.42 1.16
C GLY A 50 11.04 9.67 0.71
N LEU A 51 9.94 9.75 1.47
CA LEU A 51 8.66 9.19 1.07
C LEU A 51 7.83 10.25 0.34
N ASP A 52 7.47 9.98 -0.92
CA ASP A 52 6.60 10.86 -1.70
C ASP A 52 5.11 10.58 -1.41
N CYS A 53 4.75 9.30 -1.31
CA CYS A 53 3.41 8.82 -0.94
C CYS A 53 3.51 7.38 -0.40
N ALA A 54 2.53 6.94 0.40
CA ALA A 54 2.47 5.54 0.86
C ALA A 54 1.74 4.63 -0.15
N LEU A 55 0.88 5.18 -0.99
CA LEU A 55 0.09 4.45 -1.98
C LEU A 55 -0.39 5.40 -3.08
N CYS A 56 0.06 5.22 -4.33
CA CYS A 56 -0.23 6.17 -5.42
C CYS A 56 -1.67 6.13 -5.95
N GLY A 57 -2.41 5.06 -5.68
CA GLY A 57 -3.81 4.87 -6.02
C GLY A 57 -4.70 4.84 -4.78
N ILE A 58 -4.60 5.84 -3.90
CA ILE A 58 -5.34 5.85 -2.63
C ILE A 58 -6.85 5.85 -2.88
N GLU A 59 -7.37 6.72 -3.73
CA GLU A 59 -8.80 6.81 -4.02
C GLU A 59 -9.38 5.52 -4.65
N PRO A 60 -8.79 4.92 -5.70
CA PRO A 60 -9.30 3.66 -6.23
C PRO A 60 -9.18 2.49 -5.23
N THR A 61 -8.21 2.53 -4.32
CA THR A 61 -8.09 1.52 -3.25
C THR A 61 -9.18 1.69 -2.21
N LEU A 62 -9.44 2.92 -1.73
CA LEU A 62 -10.53 3.21 -0.79
C LEU A 62 -11.90 2.83 -1.36
N LEU A 63 -12.15 3.15 -2.64
CA LEU A 63 -13.36 2.72 -3.35
C LEU A 63 -13.48 1.19 -3.38
N THR A 64 -12.37 0.50 -3.66
CA THR A 64 -12.33 -0.96 -3.72
C THR A 64 -12.64 -1.56 -2.35
N LEU A 65 -12.05 -1.06 -1.27
CA LEU A 65 -12.32 -1.53 0.10
C LEU A 65 -13.79 -1.35 0.47
N ALA A 66 -14.36 -0.17 0.20
CA ALA A 66 -15.78 0.10 0.45
C ALA A 66 -16.69 -0.84 -0.35
N ALA A 67 -16.40 -1.05 -1.64
CA ALA A 67 -17.16 -1.94 -2.50
C ALA A 67 -17.06 -3.41 -2.06
N MET A 68 -15.85 -3.88 -1.68
CA MET A 68 -15.65 -5.24 -1.17
C MET A 68 -16.43 -5.46 0.12
N GLY A 69 -16.36 -4.53 1.08
CA GLY A 69 -17.13 -4.61 2.32
C GLY A 69 -18.63 -4.64 2.08
N ALA A 70 -19.14 -3.81 1.16
CA ALA A 70 -20.56 -3.83 0.77
C ALA A 70 -20.99 -5.14 0.09
N MET A 71 -20.06 -5.86 -0.55
CA MET A 71 -20.30 -7.18 -1.16
C MET A 71 -20.11 -8.35 -0.17
N GLY A 72 -19.78 -8.08 1.09
CA GLY A 72 -19.68 -9.08 2.16
C GLY A 72 -18.27 -9.61 2.41
N ALA A 73 -17.25 -9.04 1.77
CA ALA A 73 -15.86 -9.36 2.11
C ALA A 73 -15.57 -8.93 3.55
N THR A 74 -14.88 -9.78 4.29
CA THR A 74 -14.52 -9.51 5.71
C THR A 74 -13.02 -9.38 5.93
N ARG A 75 -12.21 -9.78 4.93
CA ARG A 75 -10.76 -9.70 4.97
C ARG A 75 -10.16 -9.70 3.56
N GLY A 76 -8.94 -9.19 3.46
CA GLY A 76 -8.02 -9.38 2.35
C GLY A 76 -6.89 -10.32 2.76
N THR A 77 -6.36 -11.07 1.79
CA THR A 77 -5.16 -11.89 1.93
C THR A 77 -4.05 -11.28 1.09
N VAL A 78 -2.95 -10.88 1.73
CA VAL A 78 -1.73 -10.47 1.05
C VAL A 78 -1.10 -11.71 0.41
N LEU A 79 -1.05 -11.73 -0.91
CA LEU A 79 -0.50 -12.84 -1.70
C LEU A 79 1.01 -12.70 -1.88
N ALA A 80 1.48 -11.46 -2.05
CA ALA A 80 2.88 -11.13 -2.22
C ALA A 80 3.14 -9.67 -1.85
N HIS A 81 4.37 -9.41 -1.41
CA HIS A 81 4.94 -8.08 -1.22
C HIS A 81 6.41 -8.10 -1.68
N ALA A 82 6.83 -7.03 -2.35
CA ALA A 82 8.19 -6.86 -2.85
C ALA A 82 8.51 -5.37 -3.01
N THR A 83 9.77 -5.04 -3.26
CA THR A 83 10.21 -3.70 -3.62
C THR A 83 10.99 -3.73 -4.92
N SER A 84 11.11 -2.57 -5.58
CA SER A 84 11.99 -2.44 -6.76
C SER A 84 13.46 -2.81 -6.50
N ALA A 85 13.92 -2.84 -5.25
CA ALA A 85 15.26 -3.31 -4.89
C ALA A 85 15.43 -4.84 -5.02
N ASP A 86 14.35 -5.61 -5.14
CA ASP A 86 14.41 -7.06 -5.37
C ASP A 86 14.71 -7.41 -6.84
N ALA A 87 14.64 -6.42 -7.75
CA ALA A 87 15.03 -6.59 -9.14
C ALA A 87 16.56 -6.60 -9.30
N PRO A 88 17.12 -7.29 -10.32
CA PRO A 88 18.54 -7.24 -10.62
C PRO A 88 19.04 -5.80 -10.81
N GLY A 89 20.01 -5.38 -9.99
CA GLY A 89 20.56 -4.02 -10.03
C GLY A 89 19.70 -2.95 -9.34
N GLY A 90 18.68 -3.34 -8.58
CA GLY A 90 17.83 -2.41 -7.82
C GLY A 90 18.60 -1.65 -6.73
N ASP A 91 18.23 -0.39 -6.50
CA ASP A 91 18.86 0.50 -5.50
C ASP A 91 18.05 0.52 -4.19
N PRO A 92 18.55 -0.09 -3.09
CA PRO A 92 17.81 -0.14 -1.82
C PRO A 92 17.70 1.22 -1.13
N ARG A 93 18.36 2.27 -1.62
CA ARG A 93 18.30 3.62 -1.04
C ARG A 93 17.06 4.41 -1.49
N ARG A 94 16.41 3.98 -2.57
CA ARG A 94 15.26 4.67 -3.17
C ARG A 94 14.39 3.67 -3.93
N VAL A 95 13.33 3.17 -3.30
CA VAL A 95 12.52 2.06 -3.84
C VAL A 95 11.06 2.43 -4.04
N VAL A 96 10.38 1.76 -4.96
CA VAL A 96 8.91 1.64 -4.96
C VAL A 96 8.50 0.30 -4.36
N GLY A 97 7.46 0.29 -3.51
CA GLY A 97 6.85 -0.90 -2.94
C GLY A 97 5.73 -1.48 -3.83
N TYR A 98 5.59 -2.81 -3.83
CA TYR A 98 4.60 -3.53 -4.65
C TYR A 98 3.93 -4.62 -3.82
N ALA A 99 2.63 -4.83 -4.03
CA ALA A 99 1.92 -5.94 -3.42
C ALA A 99 0.75 -6.43 -4.27
N ALA A 100 0.33 -7.66 -3.98
CA ALA A 100 -0.91 -8.23 -4.49
C ALA A 100 -1.78 -8.65 -3.31
N VAL A 101 -3.03 -8.18 -3.29
CA VAL A 101 -4.03 -8.54 -2.27
C VAL A 101 -5.28 -9.07 -2.95
N ARG A 102 -5.81 -10.17 -2.42
CA ARG A 102 -7.10 -10.75 -2.83
C ARG A 102 -8.11 -10.60 -1.70
N PHE A 103 -9.33 -10.23 -2.02
CA PHE A 103 -10.45 -10.21 -1.09
C PHE A 103 -11.32 -11.47 -1.24
N ASP A 104 -11.85 -11.94 -0.11
CA ASP A 104 -12.75 -13.11 -0.04
C ASP A 104 -14.21 -12.73 -0.34
#